data_AF-F7RSM3-F1
#
_entry.id   AF-F7RSM3-F1
#
_cell.length_a   1.000
_cell.length_b   1.000
_cell.length_c   1.000
_cell.angle_alpha   90.00
_cell.angle_beta   90.00
_cell.angle_gamma   90.00
#
_symmetry.space_group_name_H-M   'P 1'
#
loop_
_entity.id
_entity.type
_entity.pdbx_description
1 polymer ?
#
loop_
_entity_poly.entity_id
_entity_poly.type
_entity_poly.pdbx_seq_one_letter_code
_entity_poly.pdbx_strand_id
1 'polypeptide(L)'
;MKQFTALVLFVSCTLLAGQVSAHGEIGEPSDDAKGMAGAMGTIEFKPSDWQQGQRSWWKDSDGVAPGVAGCHVGTDEQGTANGRMFGEACLPDGLLVESNPGKDQIHGHSDDLGHPDTFDCNAWCVGEGKTAGMCEVAAAPPCEQSARCACK
;
A
#
# COMPACT_ATOMS: atom_id res chain seq x y z
N MET A 1 48.96 24.87 34.80
CA MET A 1 48.09 23.70 34.60
C MET A 1 46.78 24.18 33.99
N LYS A 2 46.24 23.38 33.08
CA LYS A 2 45.48 23.78 31.87
C LYS A 2 44.05 24.29 32.16
N GLN A 3 43.64 25.32 31.43
CA GLN A 3 42.26 25.80 31.31
C GLN A 3 41.41 24.72 30.61
N PHE A 4 40.26 24.37 31.18
CA PHE A 4 39.25 23.54 30.54
C PHE A 4 38.21 24.44 29.88
N THR A 5 38.29 24.58 28.56
CA THR A 5 37.25 25.20 27.75
C THR A 5 36.20 24.13 27.45
N ALA A 6 35.03 24.22 28.07
CA ALA A 6 33.89 23.37 27.74
C ALA A 6 33.29 23.83 26.40
N LEU A 7 33.49 23.04 25.36
CA LEU A 7 32.88 23.21 24.05
C LEU A 7 31.43 22.71 24.13
N VAL A 8 30.47 23.62 24.22
CA VAL A 8 29.05 23.32 24.09
C VAL A 8 28.74 23.24 22.59
N LEU A 9 28.63 22.01 22.07
CA LEU A 9 28.10 21.72 20.73
C LEU A 9 26.58 21.56 20.84
N PHE A 10 25.86 22.56 20.35
CA PHE A 10 24.42 22.47 20.07
C PHE A 10 24.21 22.75 18.58
N VAL A 11 23.08 22.27 18.06
CA VAL A 11 22.49 22.57 16.73
C VAL A 11 22.99 21.62 15.63
N SER A 12 22.16 20.93 14.84
CA SER A 12 20.73 20.61 14.86
C SER A 12 20.55 19.45 13.88
N CYS A 13 19.88 18.37 14.27
CA CYS A 13 19.40 17.37 13.31
C CYS A 13 18.20 17.96 12.55
N THR A 14 18.46 18.65 11.44
CA THR A 14 17.42 18.88 10.43
C THR A 14 17.11 17.56 9.75
N LEU A 15 16.17 16.82 10.33
CA LEU A 15 15.43 15.77 9.65
C LEU A 15 14.71 16.43 8.46
N LEU A 16 15.28 16.24 7.27
CA LEU A 16 14.58 16.42 6.01
C LEU A 16 13.47 15.37 5.97
N ALA A 17 12.29 15.72 6.47
CA ALA A 17 11.07 14.98 6.17
C ALA A 17 10.83 15.13 4.66
N GLY A 18 11.19 14.10 3.90
CA GLY A 18 10.80 13.98 2.50
C GLY A 18 9.28 13.99 2.43
N GLN A 19 8.72 15.04 1.83
CA GLN A 19 7.30 15.11 1.54
C GLN A 19 7.01 14.11 0.42
N VAL A 20 6.38 12.99 0.76
CA VAL A 20 5.77 12.10 -0.22
C VAL A 20 4.50 12.77 -0.72
N SER A 21 4.61 13.54 -1.81
CA SER A 21 3.45 14.13 -2.48
C SER A 21 2.78 13.06 -3.35
N ALA A 22 1.77 12.39 -2.81
CA ALA A 22 0.80 11.64 -3.60
C ALA A 22 -0.41 12.55 -3.87
N HIS A 23 -0.34 13.35 -4.93
CA HIS A 23 -1.49 14.06 -5.50
C HIS A 23 -1.61 13.69 -6.98
N GLY A 24 -1.90 12.42 -7.25
CA GLY A 24 -2.45 11.98 -8.54
C GLY A 24 -3.96 12.16 -8.55
N GLU A 25 -4.57 12.26 -9.73
CA GLU A 25 -6.03 12.12 -9.85
C GLU A 25 -6.44 10.73 -9.37
N ILE A 26 -7.52 10.65 -8.58
CA ILE A 26 -8.10 9.37 -8.17
C ILE A 26 -8.82 8.78 -9.39
N GLY A 27 -8.40 7.59 -9.81
CA GLY A 27 -9.04 6.83 -10.88
C GLY A 27 -10.32 6.14 -10.42
N GLU A 28 -11.07 5.57 -11.35
CA GLU A 28 -12.21 4.72 -11.02
C GLU A 28 -11.76 3.46 -10.25
N PRO A 29 -12.59 2.89 -9.36
CA PRO A 29 -12.28 1.60 -8.73
C PRO A 29 -12.04 0.50 -9.78
N SER A 30 -11.21 -0.48 -9.43
CA SER A 30 -11.04 -1.67 -10.26
C SER A 30 -12.36 -2.42 -10.44
N ASP A 31 -12.44 -3.29 -11.45
CA ASP A 31 -13.64 -4.08 -11.72
C ASP A 31 -14.08 -4.91 -10.51
N ASP A 32 -13.12 -5.40 -9.72
CA ASP A 32 -13.37 -6.19 -8.50
C ASP A 32 -13.78 -5.31 -7.30
N ALA A 33 -13.28 -4.08 -7.22
CA ALA A 33 -13.68 -3.10 -6.19
C ALA A 33 -15.01 -2.40 -6.49
N LYS A 34 -15.48 -2.44 -7.74
CA LYS A 34 -16.61 -1.64 -8.20
C LYS A 34 -17.90 -1.99 -7.47
N GLY A 35 -18.46 -0.98 -6.80
CA GLY A 35 -19.71 -1.13 -6.05
C GLY A 35 -19.53 -1.69 -4.64
N MET A 36 -18.30 -2.00 -4.22
CA MET A 36 -18.01 -2.30 -2.81
C MET A 36 -18.16 -1.04 -1.96
N ALA A 37 -18.70 -1.20 -0.76
CA ALA A 37 -18.78 -0.10 0.20
C ALA A 37 -17.37 0.40 0.54
N GLY A 38 -17.19 1.71 0.59
CA GLY A 38 -15.90 2.33 0.91
C GLY A 38 -14.86 2.31 -0.20
N ALA A 39 -15.12 1.72 -1.38
CA ALA A 39 -14.20 1.85 -2.52
C ALA A 39 -14.13 3.31 -3.00
N MET A 40 -12.95 3.92 -2.93
CA MET A 40 -12.72 5.34 -3.23
C MET A 40 -12.12 5.56 -4.62
N GLY A 41 -11.61 4.50 -5.25
CA GLY A 41 -10.93 4.57 -6.56
C GLY A 41 -9.49 4.09 -6.50
N THR A 42 -8.79 4.13 -7.62
CA THR A 42 -7.38 3.72 -7.70
C THR A 42 -6.43 4.91 -7.61
N ILE A 43 -5.23 4.68 -7.09
CA ILE A 43 -4.12 5.66 -7.10
C ILE A 43 -2.93 5.12 -7.88
N GLU A 44 -2.17 5.99 -8.56
CA GLU A 44 -0.86 5.59 -9.11
C GLU A 44 0.10 5.31 -7.95
N PHE A 45 0.71 4.13 -7.95
CA PHE A 45 1.68 3.71 -6.95
C PHE A 45 3.03 3.38 -7.60
N LYS A 46 4.08 4.01 -7.07
CA LYS A 46 5.48 3.72 -7.40
C LYS A 46 6.10 2.90 -6.27
N PRO A 47 6.47 1.63 -6.51
CA PRO A 47 7.16 0.86 -5.49
C PRO A 47 8.54 1.46 -5.17
N SER A 48 9.10 1.13 -3.99
CA SER A 48 10.39 1.68 -3.56
C SER A 48 11.56 1.23 -4.45
N ASP A 49 11.42 0.09 -5.12
CA ASP A 49 12.36 -0.47 -6.09
C ASP A 49 11.91 -0.24 -7.55
N TRP A 50 11.06 0.77 -7.77
CA TRP A 50 10.49 1.11 -9.07
C TRP A 50 11.52 1.15 -10.20
N GLN A 51 11.19 0.47 -11.31
CA GLN A 51 12.06 0.31 -12.46
C GLN A 51 11.50 1.04 -13.68
N GLN A 52 11.96 2.28 -13.88
CA GLN A 52 11.52 3.12 -14.99
C GLN A 52 11.69 2.42 -16.35
N GLY A 53 10.63 2.46 -17.15
CA GLY A 53 10.50 1.90 -18.49
C GLY A 53 10.30 0.40 -18.53
N GLN A 54 10.28 -0.30 -17.39
CA GLN A 54 10.15 -1.75 -17.36
C GLN A 54 8.70 -2.19 -17.35
N ARG A 55 8.43 -3.32 -18.00
CA ARG A 55 7.22 -4.10 -17.75
C ARG A 55 7.49 -5.05 -16.60
N SER A 56 6.63 -5.05 -15.60
CA SER A 56 6.65 -6.01 -14.51
C SER A 56 5.37 -6.82 -14.49
N TRP A 57 5.41 -7.95 -13.80
CA TRP A 57 4.28 -8.86 -13.63
C TRP A 57 4.07 -9.13 -12.16
N TRP A 58 2.81 -9.21 -11.78
CA TRP A 58 2.44 -9.32 -10.40
C TRP A 58 1.21 -10.20 -10.23
N LYS A 59 1.08 -10.75 -9.03
CA LYS A 59 -0.13 -11.44 -8.59
C LYS A 59 -0.45 -11.04 -7.17
N ASP A 60 -1.71 -11.09 -6.84
CA ASP A 60 -2.18 -10.74 -5.51
C ASP A 60 -2.58 -11.98 -4.69
N SER A 61 -2.42 -11.91 -3.37
CA SER A 61 -2.56 -13.05 -2.47
C SER A 61 -3.99 -13.34 -2.02
N ASP A 62 -4.85 -12.36 -2.11
CA ASP A 62 -6.20 -12.34 -1.53
C ASP A 62 -7.24 -11.70 -2.46
N GLY A 63 -6.80 -10.98 -3.49
CA GLY A 63 -7.69 -10.20 -4.35
C GLY A 63 -8.17 -8.96 -3.62
N VAL A 64 -9.14 -8.25 -4.21
CA VAL A 64 -9.78 -7.11 -3.54
C VAL A 64 -10.62 -7.60 -2.37
N ALA A 65 -10.03 -7.62 -1.18
CA ALA A 65 -10.55 -8.16 0.05
C ALA A 65 -10.15 -7.31 1.26
N PRO A 66 -10.72 -6.09 1.44
CA PRO A 66 -10.27 -5.13 2.47
C PRO A 66 -10.22 -5.65 3.91
N GLY A 67 -10.95 -6.72 4.25
CA GLY A 67 -10.91 -7.33 5.59
C GLY A 67 -9.78 -8.35 5.83
N VAL A 68 -9.05 -8.69 4.78
CA VAL A 68 -7.90 -9.60 4.76
C VAL A 68 -6.66 -8.74 4.49
N ALA A 69 -5.52 -9.13 5.06
CA ALA A 69 -4.28 -8.43 4.77
C ALA A 69 -3.58 -9.13 3.62
N GLY A 70 -3.32 -8.39 2.55
CA GLY A 70 -2.82 -8.91 1.30
C GLY A 70 -1.33 -8.77 1.09
N CYS A 71 -0.86 -9.35 0.00
CA CYS A 71 0.53 -9.26 -0.44
C CYS A 71 0.60 -9.36 -1.95
N HIS A 72 1.05 -8.27 -2.56
CA HIS A 72 1.26 -8.16 -3.98
C HIS A 72 2.65 -8.71 -4.33
N VAL A 73 2.69 -9.90 -4.93
CA VAL A 73 3.91 -10.65 -5.19
C VAL A 73 4.39 -10.43 -6.63
N GLY A 74 5.64 -10.00 -6.78
CA GLY A 74 6.30 -9.83 -8.06
C GLY A 74 6.61 -11.18 -8.70
N THR A 75 6.33 -11.29 -9.99
CA THR A 75 6.47 -12.51 -10.79
C THR A 75 7.10 -12.26 -12.16
N ASP A 76 7.37 -13.32 -12.91
CA ASP A 76 7.45 -13.27 -14.36
C ASP A 76 6.06 -13.47 -15.00
N GLU A 77 5.97 -13.42 -16.33
CA GLU A 77 4.71 -13.60 -17.07
C GLU A 77 4.08 -15.00 -16.86
N GLN A 78 4.87 -15.97 -16.39
CA GLN A 78 4.42 -17.34 -16.11
C GLN A 78 4.04 -17.54 -14.64
N GLY A 79 4.16 -16.51 -13.79
CA GLY A 79 3.79 -16.54 -12.38
C GLY A 79 4.91 -17.02 -11.45
N THR A 80 6.14 -17.18 -11.93
CA THR A 80 7.29 -17.52 -11.09
C THR A 80 7.67 -16.30 -10.27
N ALA A 81 7.69 -16.42 -8.94
CA ALA A 81 8.05 -15.31 -8.06
C ALA A 81 9.49 -14.84 -8.33
N ASN A 82 9.68 -13.51 -8.42
CA ASN A 82 10.97 -12.88 -8.70
C ASN A 82 11.64 -12.26 -7.46
N GLY A 83 11.03 -12.43 -6.28
CA GLY A 83 11.55 -11.93 -5.00
C GLY A 83 11.05 -10.55 -4.59
N ARG A 84 10.38 -9.80 -5.47
CA ARG A 84 9.72 -8.54 -5.12
C ARG A 84 8.38 -8.84 -4.44
N MET A 85 8.01 -8.03 -3.45
CA MET A 85 6.72 -8.13 -2.76
C MET A 85 6.35 -6.81 -2.09
N PHE A 86 5.07 -6.48 -2.10
CA PHE A 86 4.52 -5.30 -1.45
C PHE A 86 3.28 -5.67 -0.66
N GLY A 87 3.29 -5.37 0.64
CA GLY A 87 2.08 -5.44 1.44
C GLY A 87 1.22 -4.21 1.21
N GLU A 88 -0.03 -4.33 1.63
CA GLU A 88 -0.99 -3.25 1.68
C GLU A 88 -0.62 -2.26 2.78
N ALA A 89 -1.18 -1.06 2.70
CA ALA A 89 -0.76 0.03 3.57
C ALA A 89 -1.94 0.87 4.06
N CYS A 90 -1.83 1.34 5.29
CA CYS A 90 -2.67 2.43 5.79
C CYS A 90 -2.05 3.77 5.41
N LEU A 91 -2.79 4.60 4.70
CA LEU A 91 -2.42 5.99 4.43
C LEU A 91 -2.58 6.85 5.70
N PRO A 92 -1.91 8.02 5.78
CA PRO A 92 -1.99 8.91 6.95
C PRO A 92 -3.39 9.40 7.31
N ASP A 93 -4.30 9.44 6.33
CA ASP A 93 -5.72 9.77 6.50
C ASP A 93 -6.60 8.58 6.91
N GLY A 94 -6.00 7.40 7.06
CA GLY A 94 -6.66 6.18 7.53
C GLY A 94 -7.28 5.32 6.42
N LEU A 95 -7.11 5.69 5.15
CA LEU A 95 -7.51 4.84 4.02
C LEU A 95 -6.60 3.61 3.90
N LEU A 96 -7.16 2.49 3.48
CA LEU A 96 -6.41 1.31 3.07
C LEU A 96 -6.02 1.45 1.60
N VAL A 97 -4.77 1.15 1.26
CA VAL A 97 -4.32 0.86 -0.12
C VAL A 97 -4.41 -0.64 -0.30
N GLU A 98 -5.34 -1.06 -1.15
CA GLU A 98 -5.74 -2.44 -1.41
C GLU A 98 -5.16 -2.93 -2.73
N SER A 99 -4.54 -4.10 -2.71
CA SER A 99 -4.03 -4.75 -3.92
C SER A 99 -5.16 -5.05 -4.90
N ASN A 100 -4.86 -5.06 -6.19
CA ASN A 100 -5.77 -5.56 -7.23
C ASN A 100 -4.95 -6.19 -8.36
N PRO A 101 -5.56 -6.99 -9.26
CA PRO A 101 -6.95 -7.44 -9.31
C PRO A 101 -7.16 -8.66 -8.40
N GLY A 102 -8.16 -9.49 -8.70
CA GLY A 102 -8.47 -10.68 -7.92
C GLY A 102 -7.30 -11.66 -7.69
N LYS A 103 -7.48 -12.46 -6.65
CA LYS A 103 -6.52 -13.43 -6.12
C LYS A 103 -5.88 -14.31 -7.19
N ASP A 104 -4.56 -14.47 -7.09
CA ASP A 104 -3.71 -15.32 -7.93
C ASP A 104 -3.76 -14.99 -9.45
N GLN A 105 -4.34 -13.85 -9.83
CA GLN A 105 -4.35 -13.40 -11.23
C GLN A 105 -3.04 -12.69 -11.57
N ILE A 106 -2.31 -13.27 -12.53
CA ILE A 106 -1.09 -12.64 -13.07
C ILE A 106 -1.52 -11.49 -13.98
N HIS A 107 -1.01 -10.29 -13.70
CA HIS A 107 -1.25 -9.10 -14.51
C HIS A 107 0.02 -8.28 -14.64
N GLY A 108 0.10 -7.50 -15.72
CA GLY A 108 1.29 -6.72 -16.07
C GLY A 108 1.11 -5.25 -15.73
N HIS A 109 2.17 -4.61 -15.26
CA HIS A 109 2.26 -3.14 -15.11
C HIS A 109 3.15 -2.58 -16.20
N SER A 110 2.70 -1.50 -16.85
CA SER A 110 3.55 -0.69 -17.72
C SER A 110 4.34 0.31 -16.89
N ASP A 111 5.62 0.51 -17.22
CA ASP A 111 6.51 1.41 -16.47
C ASP A 111 6.61 1.03 -14.99
N ASP A 112 6.34 -0.23 -14.62
CA ASP A 112 6.34 -0.72 -13.23
C ASP A 112 5.44 0.11 -12.28
N LEU A 113 4.38 0.73 -12.83
CA LEU A 113 3.40 1.53 -12.08
C LEU A 113 2.16 0.71 -11.73
N GLY A 114 1.89 0.59 -10.43
CA GLY A 114 0.69 -0.03 -9.91
C GLY A 114 -0.49 0.94 -9.84
N HIS A 115 -1.70 0.39 -9.84
CA HIS A 115 -2.94 1.14 -9.65
C HIS A 115 -3.83 0.48 -8.57
N PRO A 116 -3.33 0.30 -7.33
CA PRO A 116 -4.12 -0.30 -6.25
C PRO A 116 -5.38 0.51 -5.96
N ASP A 117 -6.40 -0.17 -5.46
CA ASP A 117 -7.61 0.48 -4.97
C ASP A 117 -7.35 1.18 -3.63
N THR A 118 -8.19 2.14 -3.29
CA THR A 118 -8.22 2.77 -1.98
C THR A 118 -9.57 2.56 -1.34
N PHE A 119 -9.56 2.24 -0.04
CA PHE A 119 -10.77 1.97 0.74
C PHE A 119 -10.88 2.84 1.99
N ASP A 120 -12.04 3.46 2.18
CA ASP A 120 -12.48 3.95 3.49
C ASP A 120 -12.94 2.75 4.33
N CYS A 121 -12.08 2.32 5.25
CA CYS A 121 -12.36 1.16 6.11
C CYS A 121 -13.58 1.34 7.01
N ASN A 122 -13.93 2.57 7.39
CA ASN A 122 -15.14 2.79 8.17
C ASN A 122 -16.38 2.57 7.29
N ALA A 123 -16.39 3.15 6.10
CA ALA A 123 -17.49 2.95 5.14
C ALA A 123 -17.62 1.49 4.71
N TRP A 124 -16.50 0.80 4.44
CA TRP A 124 -16.48 -0.63 4.11
C TRP A 124 -17.08 -1.47 5.25
N CYS A 125 -16.60 -1.29 6.49
CA CYS A 125 -17.11 -2.05 7.64
C CYS A 125 -18.60 -1.79 7.91
N VAL A 126 -19.07 -0.55 7.74
CA VAL A 126 -20.51 -0.25 7.84
C VAL A 126 -21.31 -0.96 6.74
N GLY A 127 -20.77 -1.03 5.51
CA GLY A 127 -21.33 -1.82 4.42
C GLY A 127 -21.43 -3.32 4.75
N GLU A 128 -20.44 -3.85 5.47
CA GLU A 128 -20.42 -5.23 5.99
C GLU A 128 -21.30 -5.45 7.25
N GLY A 129 -22.14 -4.45 7.61
CA GLY A 129 -23.07 -4.54 8.73
C GLY A 129 -22.41 -4.40 10.11
N LYS A 130 -21.22 -3.80 10.17
CA LYS A 130 -20.50 -3.48 11.42
C LYS A 130 -20.75 -2.04 11.83
N THR A 131 -20.31 -1.67 13.02
CA THR A 131 -20.60 -0.33 13.57
C THR A 131 -19.61 0.70 13.05
N ALA A 132 -18.36 0.30 12.94
CA ALA A 132 -17.26 1.13 12.47
C ALA A 132 -16.10 0.25 11.98
N GLY A 133 -15.11 0.88 11.36
CA GLY A 133 -13.88 0.23 10.93
C GLY A 133 -12.73 1.21 10.88
N MET A 134 -11.51 0.69 10.89
CA MET A 134 -10.31 1.48 10.62
C MET A 134 -9.24 0.60 9.98
N CYS A 135 -8.36 1.23 9.20
CA CYS A 135 -7.18 0.54 8.69
C CYS A 135 -6.23 0.21 9.85
N GLU A 136 -5.72 -1.02 9.89
CA GLU A 136 -4.70 -1.49 10.82
C GLU A 136 -3.57 -2.23 10.09
N VAL A 137 -2.37 -2.17 10.64
CA VAL A 137 -1.23 -2.99 10.17
C VAL A 137 -1.48 -4.44 10.57
N ALA A 138 -1.24 -5.35 9.63
CA ALA A 138 -1.41 -6.79 9.83
C ALA A 138 -0.32 -7.57 9.09
N ALA A 139 -0.14 -8.85 9.46
CA ALA A 139 0.82 -9.72 8.80
C ALA A 139 0.17 -10.43 7.61
N ALA A 140 0.90 -10.56 6.49
CA ALA A 140 0.41 -11.19 5.27
C ALA A 140 1.55 -11.92 4.53
N PRO A 141 1.91 -13.16 4.92
CA PRO A 141 2.97 -13.90 4.24
C PRO A 141 2.70 -14.02 2.72
N PRO A 142 3.69 -13.80 1.83
CA PRO A 142 5.12 -13.66 2.13
C PRO A 142 5.58 -12.25 2.56
N CYS A 143 4.72 -11.24 2.52
CA CYS A 143 5.06 -9.90 2.98
C CYS A 143 5.24 -9.88 4.51
N GLU A 144 6.31 -9.24 4.97
CA GLU A 144 6.59 -9.10 6.41
C GLU A 144 5.56 -8.21 7.12
N GLN A 145 5.03 -7.20 6.40
CA GLN A 145 4.02 -6.26 6.88
C GLN A 145 3.05 -5.93 5.74
N SER A 146 1.79 -5.74 6.11
CA SER A 146 0.68 -5.35 5.25
C SER A 146 -0.36 -4.58 6.09
N ALA A 147 -1.55 -4.34 5.55
CA ALA A 147 -2.64 -3.66 6.23
C ALA A 147 -3.99 -4.29 5.88
N ARG A 148 -5.03 -3.95 6.64
CA ARG A 148 -6.42 -4.33 6.35
C ARG A 148 -7.38 -3.39 7.07
N CYS A 149 -8.64 -3.41 6.64
CA CYS A 149 -9.77 -2.88 7.38
C CYS A 149 -10.19 -3.82 8.53
N ALA A 150 -10.04 -3.34 9.76
CA ALA A 150 -10.51 -4.03 10.95
C ALA A 150 -11.83 -3.43 11.45
N CYS A 151 -12.89 -4.25 11.40
CA CYS A 151 -14.22 -3.85 11.83
C CYS A 151 -14.49 -4.06 13.32
N LYS A 152 -15.40 -3.25 13.87
CA LYS A 152 -15.87 -3.29 15.25
C LYS A 152 -17.39 -3.40 15.34
#